data_AF-A0A377FAA9-F1
#
_entry.id   AF-A0A377FAA9-F1
#
_cell.length_a   1.000
_cell.length_b   1.000
_cell.length_c   1.000
_cell.angle_alpha   90.00
_cell.angle_beta   90.00
_cell.angle_gamma   90.00
#
_symmetry.space_group_name_H-M   'P 1'
#
loop_
_entity.id
_entity.type
_entity.pdbx_description
1 polymer ?
#
loop_
_entity_poly.entity_id
_entity_poly.type
_entity_poly.pdbx_seq_one_letter_code
_entity_poly.pdbx_strand_id
1 'polypeptide(L)'
;MRDLISMMSTTYAAQTGHIVLTTLHTNSALGIPERMITMGMNADLICDAQLLIGMISQRLVPTLCPSCRIPWETRAPELSDDERDYLERHCNKDSLCSTDNIWFRNPHGCSECNHDVIINGRKRGEIGKGLTGRTVIAEVIEPDNRLFQILKTRGKVAARKYWLENMKGISRVEHLLRRINEGLVDPLEADRIIPLDEDERLSIDDV
;
A
#
# COMPACT_ATOMS: atom_id res chain seq x y z
N MET A 1 4.86 -18.01 -5.74
CA MET A 1 4.37 -19.38 -5.43
C MET A 1 2.89 -19.48 -5.80
N ARG A 2 2.47 -20.55 -6.48
CA ARG A 2 1.06 -20.73 -6.93
C ARG A 2 0.39 -21.99 -6.40
N ASP A 3 1.20 -22.98 -6.00
CA ASP A 3 0.78 -24.30 -5.54
C ASP A 3 1.62 -24.76 -4.35
N LEU A 4 1.15 -25.80 -3.66
CA LEU A 4 1.79 -26.37 -2.46
C LEU A 4 3.20 -26.90 -2.75
N ILE A 5 3.42 -27.53 -3.89
CA ILE A 5 4.71 -28.14 -4.26
C ILE A 5 5.80 -27.05 -4.36
N SER A 6 5.47 -25.93 -5.00
CA SER A 6 6.35 -24.76 -5.10
C SER A 6 6.63 -24.14 -3.73
N MET A 7 5.62 -24.06 -2.85
CA MET A 7 5.81 -23.55 -1.49
C MET A 7 6.69 -24.46 -0.64
N MET A 8 6.50 -25.77 -0.70
CA MET A 8 7.37 -26.72 -0.02
C MET A 8 8.81 -26.59 -0.50
N SER A 9 9.03 -26.59 -1.82
CA SER A 9 10.37 -26.52 -2.40
C SER A 9 11.13 -25.25 -2.00
N THR A 10 10.46 -24.10 -2.04
CA THR A 10 11.03 -22.81 -1.61
C THR A 10 11.30 -22.76 -0.11
N THR A 11 10.41 -23.35 0.70
CA THR A 11 10.58 -23.42 2.15
C THR A 11 11.78 -24.31 2.53
N TYR A 12 11.94 -25.47 1.88
CA TYR A 12 13.11 -26.33 2.09
C TYR A 12 14.42 -25.66 1.65
N ALA A 13 14.41 -24.93 0.53
CA ALA A 13 15.56 -24.14 0.11
C ALA A 13 15.94 -23.08 1.16
N ALA A 14 14.94 -22.40 1.74
CA ALA A 14 15.16 -21.44 2.82
C ALA A 14 15.71 -22.09 4.10
N GLN A 15 15.17 -23.24 4.53
CA GLN A 15 15.66 -23.99 5.69
C GLN A 15 17.12 -24.46 5.56
N THR A 16 17.59 -24.66 4.32
CA THR A 16 18.98 -25.04 4.04
C THR A 16 19.93 -23.84 3.93
N GLY A 17 19.46 -22.64 4.30
CA GLY A 17 20.29 -21.43 4.40
C GLY A 17 20.30 -20.54 3.16
N HIS A 18 19.41 -20.76 2.18
CA HIS A 18 19.31 -19.91 1.00
C HIS A 18 18.33 -18.76 1.24
N ILE A 19 18.70 -17.54 0.80
CA ILE A 19 17.72 -16.45 0.71
C ILE A 19 16.81 -16.73 -0.48
N VAL A 20 15.51 -16.86 -0.21
CA VAL A 20 14.50 -17.13 -1.24
C VAL A 20 13.54 -15.95 -1.32
N LEU A 21 13.41 -15.37 -2.51
CA LEU A 21 12.44 -14.32 -2.81
C LEU A 21 11.34 -14.88 -3.70
N THR A 22 10.09 -14.64 -3.33
CA THR A 22 8.95 -15.10 -4.10
C THR A 22 7.73 -14.23 -3.84
N THR A 23 6.68 -14.41 -4.64
CA THR A 23 5.46 -13.61 -4.58
C THR A 23 4.23 -14.49 -4.31
N LEU A 24 3.27 -13.94 -3.59
CA LEU A 24 1.95 -14.52 -3.36
C LEU A 24 0.88 -13.45 -3.57
N HIS A 25 -0.25 -13.83 -4.16
CA HIS A 25 -1.39 -12.93 -4.29
C HIS A 25 -2.19 -12.92 -2.99
N THR A 26 -1.95 -11.91 -2.17
CA THR A 26 -2.66 -11.65 -0.91
C THR A 26 -2.95 -10.16 -0.77
N ASN A 27 -3.92 -9.81 0.08
CA ASN A 27 -4.37 -8.42 0.24
C ASN A 27 -3.54 -7.62 1.27
N SER A 28 -2.73 -8.30 2.09
CA SER A 28 -1.94 -7.71 3.17
C SER A 28 -0.72 -8.58 3.48
N ALA A 29 0.31 -8.01 4.10
CA ALA A 29 1.55 -8.73 4.44
C ALA A 29 1.27 -9.88 5.41
N LEU A 30 0.44 -9.66 6.44
CA LEU A 30 0.01 -10.72 7.37
C LEU A 30 -0.91 -11.78 6.73
N GLY A 31 -1.44 -11.52 5.54
CA GLY A 31 -2.19 -12.51 4.76
C GLY A 31 -1.30 -13.55 4.08
N ILE A 32 0.01 -13.31 3.98
CA ILE A 32 0.99 -14.24 3.40
C ILE A 32 1.02 -15.57 4.16
N PRO A 33 1.32 -15.61 5.48
CA PRO A 33 1.34 -16.84 6.25
C PRO A 33 -0.04 -17.54 6.26
N GLU A 34 -1.13 -16.79 6.41
CA GLU A 34 -2.50 -17.35 6.34
C GLU A 34 -2.76 -18.06 5.01
N ARG A 35 -2.35 -17.46 3.88
CA ARG A 35 -2.52 -18.06 2.57
C ARG A 35 -1.69 -19.32 2.41
N MET A 36 -0.44 -19.32 2.87
CA MET A 36 0.43 -20.50 2.84
C MET A 36 -0.18 -21.65 3.64
N ILE A 37 -0.69 -21.37 4.84
CA ILE A 37 -1.36 -22.35 5.71
C ILE A 37 -2.61 -22.90 5.03
N THR A 38 -3.44 -22.03 4.46
CA THR A 38 -4.68 -22.44 3.75
C THR A 38 -4.38 -23.32 2.54
N MET A 39 -3.21 -23.18 1.92
CA MET A 39 -2.76 -24.00 0.80
C MET A 39 -2.06 -25.30 1.22
N GLY A 40 -1.96 -25.59 2.52
CA GLY A 40 -1.48 -26.86 3.05
C GLY A 40 -0.10 -26.83 3.72
N MET A 41 0.52 -25.65 3.88
CA MET A 41 1.77 -25.54 4.65
C MET A 41 1.52 -25.67 6.15
N ASN A 42 2.46 -26.30 6.86
CA ASN A 42 2.40 -26.40 8.31
C ASN A 42 2.58 -25.01 8.96
N ALA A 43 1.68 -24.63 9.87
CA ALA A 43 1.70 -23.33 10.51
C ALA A 43 2.92 -23.09 11.40
N ASP A 44 3.42 -24.11 12.10
CA ASP A 44 4.63 -23.97 12.93
C ASP A 44 5.89 -23.80 12.09
N LEU A 45 5.90 -24.34 10.87
CA LEU A 45 7.00 -24.12 9.92
C LEU A 45 6.99 -22.70 9.36
N ILE A 46 5.82 -22.19 8.93
CA ILE A 46 5.74 -20.87 8.28
C ILE A 46 5.78 -19.71 9.28
N CYS A 47 5.21 -19.90 10.47
CA CYS A 47 5.24 -18.91 11.55
C CYS A 47 6.53 -19.03 12.37
N ASP A 48 7.67 -19.12 11.68
CA ASP A 48 9.04 -19.08 12.21
C ASP A 48 9.74 -17.84 11.66
N ALA A 49 10.13 -16.92 12.55
CA ALA A 49 10.77 -15.65 12.21
C ALA A 49 12.17 -15.82 11.59
N GLN A 50 12.81 -16.97 11.75
CA GLN A 50 14.09 -17.27 11.11
C GLN A 50 13.91 -17.82 9.68
N LEU A 51 12.72 -18.31 9.35
CA LEU A 51 12.42 -18.86 8.03
C LEU A 51 11.72 -17.84 7.14
N LEU A 52 10.60 -17.29 7.61
CA LEU A 52 9.87 -16.22 6.94
C LEU A 52 10.33 -14.88 7.49
N ILE A 53 11.50 -14.42 7.05
CA ILE A 53 12.18 -13.23 7.61
C ILE A 53 11.61 -11.88 7.14
N GLY A 54 10.70 -11.87 6.16
CA GLY A 54 10.18 -10.63 5.59
C GLY A 54 8.90 -10.85 4.78
N MET A 55 7.93 -9.97 5.00
CA MET A 55 6.63 -9.97 4.35
C MET A 55 6.33 -8.56 3.82
N ILE A 56 5.97 -8.47 2.54
CA ILE A 56 5.70 -7.19 1.89
C ILE A 56 4.34 -7.27 1.19
N SER A 57 3.50 -6.27 1.42
CA SER A 57 2.28 -6.05 0.64
C SER A 57 2.35 -4.66 0.04
N GLN A 58 2.18 -4.59 -1.28
CA GLN A 58 2.34 -3.36 -2.04
C GLN A 58 1.17 -3.12 -3.00
N ARG A 59 0.90 -1.84 -3.26
CA ARG A 59 0.07 -1.37 -4.37
C ARG A 59 0.82 -0.26 -5.12
N LEU A 60 0.44 -0.04 -6.38
CA LEU A 60 0.99 1.04 -7.21
C LEU A 60 -0.06 2.13 -7.34
N VAL A 61 0.28 3.36 -6.96
CA VAL A 61 -0.56 4.54 -7.12
C VAL A 61 0.04 5.47 -8.19
N PRO A 62 -0.77 6.14 -9.02
CA PRO A 62 -0.27 7.09 -10.00
C PRO A 62 0.46 8.26 -9.34
N THR A 63 1.48 8.81 -10.02
CA THR A 63 2.16 10.04 -9.59
C THR A 63 1.71 11.23 -10.42
N LEU A 64 1.54 12.35 -9.74
CA LEU A 64 1.16 13.64 -10.32
C LEU A 64 2.26 14.22 -11.22
N CYS A 65 1.84 14.95 -12.24
CA CYS A 65 2.73 15.81 -13.01
C CYS A 65 3.13 17.02 -12.15
N PRO A 66 4.44 17.22 -11.88
CA PRO A 66 4.89 18.35 -11.05
C PRO A 66 4.63 19.70 -11.73
N SER A 67 4.53 19.74 -13.06
CA SER A 67 4.35 20.97 -13.83
C SER A 67 2.90 21.47 -13.87
N CYS A 68 1.91 20.61 -13.60
CA CYS A 68 0.50 21.01 -13.71
C CYS A 68 -0.42 20.51 -12.60
N ARG A 69 0.11 19.89 -11.55
CA ARG A 69 -0.68 19.54 -10.34
C ARG A 69 -1.34 20.77 -9.73
N ILE A 70 -2.56 20.59 -9.24
CA ILE A 70 -3.43 21.66 -8.71
C ILE A 70 -3.35 21.63 -7.18
N PRO A 71 -3.08 22.75 -6.51
CA PRO A 71 -2.97 22.78 -5.05
C PRO A 71 -4.35 22.80 -4.37
N TRP A 72 -4.39 22.46 -3.09
CA TRP A 72 -5.62 22.39 -2.28
C TRP A 72 -6.46 23.66 -2.35
N GLU A 73 -5.88 24.84 -2.19
CA GLU A 73 -6.60 26.11 -2.19
C GLU A 73 -7.36 26.38 -3.49
N THR A 74 -6.87 25.85 -4.61
CA THR A 74 -7.55 25.96 -5.91
C THR A 74 -8.61 24.88 -6.06
N ARG A 75 -8.34 23.66 -5.60
CA ARG A 75 -9.22 22.50 -5.81
C ARG A 75 -10.38 22.42 -4.82
N ALA A 76 -10.15 22.76 -3.55
CA ALA A 76 -11.10 22.58 -2.46
C ALA A 76 -12.47 23.23 -2.72
N PRO A 77 -12.58 24.44 -3.32
CA PRO A 77 -13.87 25.05 -3.66
C PRO A 77 -14.70 24.26 -4.69
N GLU A 78 -14.08 23.40 -5.50
CA GLU A 78 -14.74 22.60 -6.53
C GLU A 78 -15.21 21.22 -6.03
N LEU A 79 -14.76 20.79 -4.86
CA LEU A 79 -15.13 19.51 -4.25
C LEU A 79 -16.51 19.58 -3.60
N SER A 80 -17.19 18.43 -3.49
CA SER A 80 -18.37 18.35 -2.64
C SER A 80 -18.02 18.54 -1.17
N ASP A 81 -18.99 18.93 -0.34
CA ASP A 81 -18.79 19.07 1.10
C ASP A 81 -18.32 17.73 1.73
N ASP A 82 -18.90 16.61 1.31
CA ASP A 82 -18.49 15.26 1.77
C ASP A 82 -17.04 14.92 1.40
N GLU A 83 -16.60 15.25 0.18
CA GLU A 83 -15.21 15.03 -0.26
C GLU A 83 -14.23 15.90 0.51
N ARG A 84 -14.60 17.17 0.75
CA ARG A 84 -13.77 18.10 1.53
C ARG A 84 -13.62 17.61 2.97
N ASP A 85 -14.74 17.30 3.64
CA ASP A 85 -14.76 16.80 5.01
C ASP A 85 -13.97 15.49 5.17
N TYR A 86 -14.07 14.59 4.18
CA TYR A 86 -13.32 13.34 4.17
C TYR A 86 -11.81 13.60 4.06
N LEU A 87 -11.37 14.46 3.15
CA LEU A 87 -9.95 14.79 2.99
C LEU A 87 -9.40 15.57 4.20
N GLU A 88 -10.15 16.51 4.76
CA GLU A 88 -9.74 17.23 5.97
C GLU A 88 -9.57 16.27 7.16
N ARG A 89 -10.44 15.26 7.28
CA ARG A 89 -10.33 14.25 8.35
C ARG A 89 -9.11 13.34 8.20
N HIS A 90 -8.81 12.88 6.99
CA HIS A 90 -7.79 11.83 6.81
C HIS A 90 -6.44 12.34 6.29
N CYS A 91 -6.39 13.52 5.66
CA CYS A 91 -5.17 14.17 5.15
C CYS A 91 -4.68 15.34 6.02
N ASN A 92 -5.23 15.52 7.23
CA ASN A 92 -4.75 16.50 8.22
C ASN A 92 -4.37 15.79 9.53
N LYS A 93 -3.33 14.95 9.47
CA LYS A 93 -2.83 14.18 10.63
C LYS A 93 -1.49 14.75 11.09
N ASP A 94 -1.41 15.06 12.39
CA ASP A 94 -0.23 15.65 13.02
C ASP A 94 1.06 14.91 12.64
N SER A 95 2.06 15.68 12.20
CA SER A 95 3.38 15.19 11.79
C SER A 95 3.40 14.20 10.61
N LEU A 96 2.27 13.96 9.93
CA LEU A 96 2.17 12.99 8.84
C LEU A 96 1.69 13.62 7.53
N CYS A 97 0.59 14.36 7.55
CA CYS A 97 -0.02 14.97 6.38
C CYS A 97 -0.78 16.22 6.76
N SER A 98 -0.66 17.27 5.94
CA SER A 98 -1.43 18.50 6.06
C SER A 98 -2.12 18.80 4.74
N THR A 99 -3.35 19.32 4.81
CA THR A 99 -4.14 19.76 3.65
C THR A 99 -3.41 20.80 2.81
N ASP A 100 -2.55 21.63 3.41
CA ASP A 100 -1.77 22.65 2.70
C ASP A 100 -0.73 22.03 1.74
N ASN A 101 -0.38 20.76 1.95
CA ASN A 101 0.60 20.04 1.16
C ASN A 101 -0.01 19.05 0.18
N ILE A 102 -1.34 18.96 0.07
CA ILE A 102 -1.98 18.00 -0.84
C ILE A 102 -2.24 18.63 -2.21
N TRP A 103 -2.05 17.82 -3.24
CA TRP A 103 -2.14 18.24 -4.63
C TRP A 103 -3.04 17.30 -5.41
N PHE A 104 -3.63 17.81 -6.48
CA PHE A 104 -4.60 17.10 -7.29
C PHE A 104 -4.17 17.05 -8.74
N ARG A 105 -4.66 16.03 -9.43
CA ARG A 105 -4.45 15.84 -10.85
C ARG A 105 -5.17 16.92 -11.64
N ASN A 106 -4.45 17.56 -12.55
CA ASN A 106 -5.08 18.34 -13.61
C ASN A 106 -5.55 17.38 -14.73
N PRO A 107 -6.86 17.19 -14.94
CA PRO A 107 -7.40 16.24 -15.91
C PRO A 107 -7.07 16.60 -17.36
N HIS A 108 -6.78 17.87 -17.65
CA HIS A 108 -6.38 18.34 -18.97
C HIS A 108 -4.90 18.07 -19.27
N GLY A 109 -4.07 17.89 -18.23
CA GLY A 109 -2.63 17.75 -18.37
C GLY A 109 -1.94 19.02 -18.87
N CYS A 110 -0.70 18.86 -19.32
CA CYS A 110 0.10 19.94 -19.91
C CYS A 110 1.08 19.36 -20.94
N SER A 111 1.87 20.21 -21.61
CA SER A 111 2.88 19.81 -22.59
C SER A 111 3.93 18.83 -22.05
N GLU A 112 4.18 18.85 -20.73
CA GLU A 112 5.18 17.99 -20.09
C GLU A 112 4.70 16.55 -19.82
N CYS A 113 3.39 16.35 -19.60
CA CYS A 113 2.86 15.02 -19.31
C CYS A 113 2.02 14.42 -20.43
N ASN A 114 1.46 15.26 -21.31
CA ASN A 114 0.64 14.76 -22.40
C ASN A 114 1.52 14.25 -23.54
N HIS A 115 1.34 12.97 -23.88
CA HIS A 115 2.09 12.34 -24.95
C HIS A 115 1.16 11.61 -25.91
N ASP A 116 1.42 11.79 -27.20
CA ASP A 116 0.72 11.08 -28.26
C ASP A 116 1.23 9.65 -28.39
N VAL A 117 0.32 8.69 -28.34
CA VAL A 117 0.63 7.29 -28.57
C VAL A 117 0.49 7.01 -30.06
N ILE A 118 1.61 6.80 -30.74
CA ILE A 118 1.65 6.48 -32.17
C ILE A 118 1.95 4.99 -32.35
N ILE A 119 1.04 4.25 -32.99
CA ILE A 119 1.23 2.83 -33.31
C ILE A 119 0.99 2.65 -34.81
N ASN A 120 1.99 2.10 -35.50
CA ASN A 120 2.01 1.92 -36.96
C ASN A 120 1.77 3.24 -37.71
N GLY A 121 2.44 4.31 -37.27
CA GLY A 121 2.35 5.65 -37.88
C GLY A 121 1.01 6.37 -37.69
N ARG A 122 0.08 5.83 -36.88
CA ARG A 122 -1.21 6.45 -36.59
C ARG A 122 -1.33 6.78 -35.11
N LYS A 123 -1.81 7.99 -34.79
CA LYS A 123 -2.19 8.37 -33.43
C LYS A 123 -3.32 7.46 -32.94
N ARG A 124 -3.09 6.76 -31.83
CA ARG A 124 -4.04 5.87 -31.17
C ARG A 124 -4.69 6.49 -29.95
N GLY A 125 -4.06 7.51 -29.36
CA GLY A 125 -4.57 8.21 -28.21
C GLY A 125 -3.54 9.17 -27.64
N GLU A 126 -3.89 9.73 -26.49
CA GLU A 126 -3.05 10.63 -25.69
C GLU A 126 -3.03 10.09 -24.26
N ILE A 127 -1.83 10.00 -23.68
CA ILE A 127 -1.57 9.50 -22.33
C ILE A 127 -1.05 10.61 -21.42
N GLY A 128 -0.90 10.28 -20.14
CA GLY A 128 -0.44 11.21 -19.10
C GLY A 128 -1.59 11.96 -18.46
N LYS A 129 -2.15 12.97 -19.14
CA LYS A 129 -3.32 13.74 -18.66
C LYS A 129 -3.17 14.14 -17.19
N GLY A 130 -2.05 14.76 -16.83
CA GLY A 130 -1.74 15.18 -15.45
C GLY A 130 -1.01 14.14 -14.60
N LEU A 131 -0.70 12.96 -15.14
CA LEU A 131 0.07 11.90 -14.47
C LEU A 131 1.37 11.60 -15.23
N THR A 132 2.43 11.24 -14.52
CA THR A 132 3.77 11.02 -15.10
C THR A 132 4.32 9.62 -14.84
N GLY A 133 3.75 8.87 -13.91
CA GLY A 133 4.29 7.58 -13.51
C GLY A 133 3.49 6.92 -12.41
N ARG A 134 4.17 6.05 -11.65
CA ARG A 134 3.62 5.32 -10.51
C ARG A 134 4.64 5.25 -9.39
N THR A 135 4.16 5.32 -8.16
CA THR A 135 4.96 5.07 -6.97
C THR A 135 4.39 3.88 -6.19
N VAL A 136 5.25 3.25 -5.39
CA VAL A 136 4.86 2.12 -4.54
C VAL A 136 4.35 2.64 -3.21
N ILE A 137 3.20 2.13 -2.78
CA ILE A 137 2.75 2.19 -1.40
C ILE A 137 2.80 0.77 -0.84
N ALA A 138 3.51 0.59 0.26
CA ALA A 138 3.75 -0.72 0.83
C ALA A 138 3.72 -0.69 2.36
N GLU A 139 3.28 -1.81 2.91
CA GLU A 139 3.57 -2.23 4.28
C GLU A 139 4.66 -3.32 4.24
N VAL A 140 5.62 -3.22 5.14
CA VAL A 140 6.76 -4.12 5.24
C VAL A 140 6.83 -4.62 6.67
N ILE A 141 6.82 -5.94 6.83
CA ILE A 141 6.84 -6.60 8.13
C ILE A 141 8.06 -7.52 8.17
N GLU A 142 8.99 -7.19 9.04
CA GLU A 142 10.02 -8.11 9.53
C GLU A 142 9.44 -8.77 10.78
N PRO A 143 9.00 -10.05 10.72
CA PRO A 143 8.30 -10.67 11.83
C PRO A 143 9.27 -11.06 12.95
N ASP A 144 8.83 -10.90 14.20
CA ASP A 144 9.45 -11.54 15.35
C ASP A 144 8.61 -12.76 15.80
N ASN A 145 9.16 -13.56 16.71
CA ASN A 145 8.45 -14.71 17.26
C ASN A 145 7.15 -14.29 17.98
N ARG A 146 7.08 -13.06 18.50
CA ARG A 146 5.92 -12.56 19.23
C ARG A 146 4.76 -12.28 18.28
N LEU A 147 5.02 -11.64 17.14
CA LEU A 147 4.06 -11.40 16.08
C LEU A 147 3.48 -12.72 15.59
N PHE A 148 4.33 -13.72 15.32
CA PHE A 148 3.86 -15.03 14.90
C PHE A 148 3.08 -15.78 15.98
N GLN A 149 3.48 -15.67 17.26
CA GLN A 149 2.70 -16.21 18.36
C GLN A 149 1.31 -15.56 18.42
N ILE A 150 1.22 -14.24 18.29
CA ILE A 150 -0.05 -13.49 18.27
C ILE A 150 -0.88 -13.89 17.05
N LEU A 151 -0.27 -13.99 15.87
CA LEU A 151 -0.96 -14.41 14.66
C LEU A 151 -1.60 -15.80 14.83
N LYS A 152 -0.86 -16.75 15.40
CA LYS A 152 -1.36 -18.12 15.64
C LYS A 152 -2.45 -18.20 16.70
N THR A 153 -2.38 -17.39 17.75
CA THR A 153 -3.25 -17.53 18.93
C THR A 153 -4.41 -16.55 18.99
N ARG A 154 -4.25 -15.36 18.40
CA ARG A 154 -5.21 -14.24 18.43
C ARG A 154 -5.61 -13.76 17.03
N GLY A 155 -5.01 -14.30 15.99
CA GLY A 155 -5.33 -13.99 14.60
C GLY A 155 -4.69 -12.70 14.07
N LYS A 156 -4.96 -12.43 12.79
CA LYS A 156 -4.34 -11.36 12.01
C LYS A 156 -4.58 -9.95 12.56
N VAL A 157 -5.77 -9.67 13.09
CA VAL A 157 -6.07 -8.29 13.55
C VAL A 157 -5.25 -7.94 14.79
N ALA A 158 -5.16 -8.86 15.76
CA ALA A 158 -4.29 -8.69 16.92
C ALA A 158 -2.80 -8.60 16.54
N ALA A 159 -2.37 -9.39 15.55
CA ALA A 159 -1.00 -9.33 15.04
C ALA A 159 -0.71 -7.98 14.37
N ARG A 160 -1.67 -7.44 13.60
CA ARG A 160 -1.56 -6.12 12.98
C ARG A 160 -1.44 -5.02 14.03
N LYS A 161 -2.29 -5.06 15.07
CA LYS A 161 -2.24 -4.11 16.19
C LYS A 161 -0.86 -4.13 16.86
N TYR A 162 -0.35 -5.31 17.20
CA TYR A 162 1.01 -5.47 17.75
C TYR A 162 2.10 -4.91 16.82
N TRP A 163 2.02 -5.19 15.52
CA TRP A 163 2.99 -4.68 14.57
C TRP A 163 3.00 -3.14 14.51
N LEU A 164 1.82 -2.50 14.46
CA LEU A 164 1.72 -1.04 14.44
C LEU A 164 2.20 -0.42 15.76
N GLU A 165 1.70 -0.91 16.89
CA GLU A 165 1.90 -0.28 18.20
C GLU A 165 3.24 -0.63 18.86
N ASN A 166 3.72 -1.87 18.70
CA ASN A 166 4.91 -2.35 19.39
C ASN A 166 6.14 -2.45 18.48
N MET A 167 5.96 -2.72 17.19
CA MET A 167 7.07 -2.84 16.23
C MET A 167 7.28 -1.57 15.41
N LYS A 168 6.51 -0.50 15.66
CA LYS A 168 6.56 0.76 14.90
C LYS A 168 6.32 0.54 13.40
N GLY A 169 5.40 -0.38 13.09
CA GLY A 169 5.00 -0.69 11.73
C GLY A 169 4.39 0.53 11.04
N ILE A 170 4.70 0.70 9.76
CA ILE A 170 4.13 1.76 8.92
C ILE A 170 3.05 1.10 8.05
N SER A 171 1.79 1.45 8.30
CA SER A 171 0.67 0.96 7.49
C SER A 171 0.75 1.47 6.04
N ARG A 172 -0.02 0.83 5.14
CA ARG A 172 -0.15 1.37 3.77
C ARG A 172 -0.76 2.76 3.74
N VAL A 173 -1.74 3.05 4.62
CA VAL A 173 -2.36 4.37 4.71
C VAL A 173 -1.33 5.39 5.18
N GLU A 174 -0.54 5.07 6.20
CA GLU A 174 0.51 5.97 6.68
C GLU A 174 1.55 6.26 5.59
N HIS A 175 2.04 5.22 4.90
CA HIS A 175 2.96 5.42 3.78
C HIS A 175 2.31 6.22 2.64
N LEU A 176 1.03 6.00 2.34
CA LEU A 176 0.29 6.80 1.35
C LEU A 176 0.21 8.27 1.76
N LEU A 177 -0.14 8.56 3.02
CA LEU A 177 -0.24 9.92 3.53
C LEU A 177 1.09 10.67 3.43
N ARG A 178 2.23 10.00 3.65
CA ARG A 178 3.56 10.59 3.38
C ARG A 178 3.73 10.99 1.92
N ARG A 179 3.31 10.15 0.97
CA ARG A 179 3.38 10.46 -0.48
C ARG A 179 2.42 11.55 -0.93
N ILE A 180 1.25 11.61 -0.30
CA ILE A 180 0.28 12.69 -0.51
C ILE A 180 0.87 14.01 0.00
N ASN A 181 1.46 14.03 1.20
CA ASN A 181 2.10 15.21 1.78
C ASN A 181 3.37 15.66 1.03
N GLU A 182 4.06 14.76 0.32
CA GLU A 182 5.11 15.11 -0.64
C GLU A 182 4.56 15.79 -1.91
N GLY A 183 3.24 15.85 -2.07
CA GLY A 183 2.55 16.31 -3.28
C GLY A 183 2.76 15.40 -4.48
N LEU A 184 3.18 14.16 -4.26
CA LEU A 184 3.50 13.21 -5.32
C LEU A 184 2.25 12.51 -5.86
N VAL A 185 1.22 12.37 -5.04
CA VAL A 185 0.04 11.55 -5.31
C VAL A 185 -1.23 12.33 -5.02
N ASP A 186 -2.22 12.19 -5.91
CA ASP A 186 -3.57 12.73 -5.71
C ASP A 186 -4.31 11.91 -4.63
N PRO A 187 -4.83 12.55 -3.57
CA PRO A 187 -5.50 11.83 -2.48
C PRO A 187 -6.79 11.12 -2.93
N LEU A 188 -7.56 11.70 -3.85
CA LEU A 188 -8.81 11.10 -4.37
C LEU A 188 -8.54 9.96 -5.35
N GLU A 189 -7.48 10.05 -6.17
CA GLU A 189 -7.09 8.90 -7.01
C GLU A 189 -6.51 7.77 -6.17
N ALA A 190 -5.72 8.09 -5.14
CA ALA A 190 -5.12 7.09 -4.28
C ALA A 190 -6.14 6.37 -3.40
N ASP A 191 -7.16 7.08 -2.90
CA ASP A 191 -8.23 6.51 -2.06
C ASP A 191 -8.94 5.33 -2.75
N ARG A 192 -9.13 5.41 -4.07
CA ARG A 192 -9.72 4.32 -4.88
C ARG A 192 -8.88 3.04 -4.89
N ILE A 193 -7.57 3.16 -4.60
CA ILE A 193 -6.62 2.06 -4.59
C ILE A 193 -6.33 1.61 -3.15
N ILE A 194 -6.17 2.55 -2.22
CA ILE A 194 -5.97 2.36 -0.78
C ILE A 194 -6.87 3.37 -0.07
N PRO A 195 -8.02 2.95 0.49
CA PRO A 195 -8.90 3.86 1.19
C PRO A 195 -8.18 4.57 2.34
N LEU A 196 -8.35 5.88 2.47
CA LEU A 196 -7.71 6.68 3.51
C LEU A 196 -8.20 6.31 4.91
N ASP A 197 -9.39 5.74 5.01
CA ASP A 197 -9.99 5.19 6.23
C ASP A 197 -9.70 3.69 6.45
N GLU A 198 -8.83 3.05 5.63
CA GLU A 198 -8.53 1.61 5.73
C GLU A 198 -8.01 1.23 7.13
N ASP A 199 -7.19 2.08 7.76
CA ASP A 199 -6.68 1.81 9.11
C ASP A 199 -7.77 1.85 10.18
N GLU A 200 -8.72 2.76 10.07
CA GLU A 200 -9.85 2.90 10.99
C GLU A 200 -10.79 1.69 10.85
N ARG A 201 -11.09 1.28 9.60
CA ARG A 201 -11.92 0.10 9.31
C ARG A 201 -11.30 -1.21 9.79
N LEU A 202 -9.96 -1.29 9.83
CA LEU A 202 -9.21 -2.47 10.27
C LEU A 202 -8.85 -2.44 11.75
N SER A 203 -9.13 -1.34 12.45
CA SER A 203 -8.93 -1.23 13.89
C SER A 203 -10.02 -2.00 14.65
N ILE A 204 -9.68 -2.45 15.86
CA ILE A 204 -10.64 -3.01 16.81
C ILE A 204 -10.56 -2.12 18.05
N ASP A 205 -11.70 -1.56 18.45
CA ASP A 205 -11.84 -0.95 19.77
C ASP A 205 -11.60 -2.03 20.83
N ASP A 206 -10.79 -1.73 21.85
CA ASP A 206 -10.65 -2.62 23.00
C ASP A 206 -11.98 -2.67 23.76
N VAL A 207 -12.85 -3.63 23.43
CA VAL A 207 -14.06 -3.97 24.19
C VAL A 207 -13.71 -4.82 25.40
#